data_AF-A0A8T1UID1-F1
#
_entry.id   AF-A0A8T1UID1-F1
#
_cell.length_a   1.000
_cell.length_b   1.000
_cell.length_c   1.000
_cell.angle_alpha   90.00
_cell.angle_beta   90.00
_cell.angle_gamma   90.00
#
_symmetry.space_group_name_H-M   'P 1'
#
loop_
_entity.id
_entity.type
_entity.pdbx_description
1 polymer ?
#
loop_
_entity_poly.entity_id
_entity_poly.type
_entity_poly.pdbx_seq_one_letter_code
_entity_poly.pdbx_strand_id
1 'polypeptide(L)'
;MKKEAIQWIMGPGKGIPSRAEKHFGALNWDVSASSFRKWWKNRDKILGDSGGKKRISGGGRKPYLEDSEEKLLVVVIQERAKKDRVTRKWIAKTAQHMFQRSDSTFKASENWVTKFIRRNGLTLKRSYVTYEPQQAKLELQHQRGASGQTSTTGTKYVKKVICVL
;
A
#
# COMPACT_ATOMS: atom_id res chain seq x y z
N MET A 1 13.31 -10.88 2.50
CA MET A 1 11.85 -10.73 2.72
C MET A 1 11.10 -12.06 2.63
N LYS A 2 11.08 -12.80 1.51
CA LYS A 2 10.29 -14.05 1.43
C LYS A 2 10.73 -15.12 2.44
N LYS A 3 12.05 -15.26 2.63
CA LYS A 3 12.65 -16.17 3.63
C LYS A 3 12.21 -15.83 5.05
N GLU A 4 12.20 -14.54 5.41
CA GLU A 4 11.74 -14.03 6.70
C GLU A 4 10.26 -14.34 6.94
N ALA A 5 9.40 -14.13 5.93
CA ALA A 5 8.00 -14.52 6.01
C ALA A 5 7.81 -16.01 6.29
N ILE A 6 8.58 -16.86 5.60
CA ILE A 6 8.54 -18.31 5.77
C ILE A 6 9.01 -18.72 7.16
N GLN A 7 10.12 -18.15 7.65
CA GLN A 7 10.65 -18.42 8.99
C GLN A 7 9.64 -18.04 10.07
N TRP A 8 8.97 -16.90 9.92
CA TRP A 8 7.89 -16.50 10.84
C TRP A 8 6.71 -17.47 10.78
N ILE A 9 6.30 -17.92 9.59
CA ILE A 9 5.23 -18.91 9.46
C ILE A 9 5.62 -20.23 10.14
N MET A 10 6.88 -20.67 10.02
CA MET A 10 7.37 -21.90 10.66
C MET A 10 7.33 -21.82 12.20
N GLY A 11 7.73 -20.71 12.79
CA GLY A 11 7.76 -20.54 14.24
C GLY A 11 6.45 -19.93 14.78
N PRO A 12 6.39 -18.59 15.01
CA PRO A 12 5.23 -17.92 15.61
C PRO A 12 3.90 -18.17 14.88
N GLY A 13 3.94 -18.34 13.56
CA GLY A 13 2.77 -18.59 12.73
C GLY A 13 2.18 -20.00 12.87
N LYS A 14 2.84 -20.92 13.59
CA LYS A 14 2.42 -22.32 13.79
C LYS A 14 2.13 -23.07 12.48
N GLY A 15 2.86 -22.74 11.42
CA GLY A 15 2.66 -23.29 10.08
C GLY A 15 1.42 -22.78 9.33
N ILE A 16 0.75 -21.73 9.80
CA ILE A 16 -0.48 -21.20 9.18
C ILE A 16 -0.16 -19.92 8.38
N PRO A 17 -0.10 -19.98 7.03
CA PRO A 17 0.31 -18.83 6.22
C PRO A 17 -0.66 -17.66 6.25
N SER A 18 -1.96 -17.92 6.45
CA SER A 18 -2.97 -16.86 6.49
C SER A 18 -2.78 -15.89 7.67
N ARG A 19 -2.13 -16.33 8.75
CA ARG A 19 -1.82 -15.46 9.91
C ARG A 19 -0.75 -14.43 9.60
N ALA A 20 0.10 -14.71 8.60
CA ALA A 20 1.19 -13.84 8.20
C ALA A 20 0.67 -12.50 7.69
N GLU A 21 -0.48 -12.46 7.00
CA GLU A 21 -1.06 -11.23 6.48
C GLU A 21 -1.33 -10.20 7.60
N LYS A 22 -1.92 -10.63 8.72
CA LYS A 22 -2.19 -9.72 9.85
C LYS A 22 -0.90 -9.27 10.54
N HIS A 23 0.06 -10.19 10.74
CA HIS A 23 1.33 -9.87 11.40
C HIS A 23 2.18 -8.92 10.57
N PHE A 24 2.43 -9.27 9.30
CA PHE A 24 3.24 -8.45 8.41
C PHE A 24 2.49 -7.19 7.96
N GLY A 25 1.16 -7.20 7.93
CA GLY A 25 0.36 -5.99 7.76
C GLY A 25 0.59 -4.96 8.88
N ALA A 26 0.75 -5.40 10.14
CA ALA A 26 1.13 -4.53 11.25
C ALA A 26 2.57 -3.97 11.10
N LEU A 27 3.42 -4.68 10.36
CA LEU A 27 4.76 -4.23 9.95
C LEU A 27 4.74 -3.39 8.65
N ASN A 28 3.56 -2.97 8.18
CA ASN A 28 3.33 -2.24 6.94
C ASN A 28 3.70 -2.99 5.64
N TRP A 29 3.73 -4.33 5.68
CA TRP A 29 3.90 -5.12 4.47
C TRP A 29 2.55 -5.24 3.75
N ASP A 30 2.45 -4.60 2.59
CA ASP A 30 1.24 -4.62 1.76
C ASP A 30 1.22 -5.83 0.81
N VAL A 31 1.14 -7.03 1.39
CA VAL A 31 1.14 -8.31 0.68
C VAL A 31 -0.06 -9.15 1.11
N SER A 32 -0.82 -9.66 0.13
CA SER A 32 -2.01 -10.48 0.40
C SER A 32 -1.71 -11.87 1.00
N ALA A 33 -2.67 -12.44 1.75
CA ALA A 33 -2.62 -13.83 2.26
C ALA A 33 -2.37 -14.88 1.17
N SER A 34 -2.81 -14.63 -0.07
CA SER A 34 -2.57 -15.52 -1.20
C SER A 34 -1.08 -15.63 -1.54
N SER A 35 -0.34 -14.55 -1.44
CA SER A 35 1.12 -14.55 -1.63
C SER A 35 1.82 -15.35 -0.55
N PHE A 36 1.46 -15.15 0.72
CA PHE A 36 2.02 -15.92 1.84
C PHE A 36 1.76 -17.43 1.67
N ARG A 37 0.55 -17.82 1.28
CA ARG A 37 0.22 -19.23 0.95
C ARG A 37 1.07 -19.77 -0.20
N LYS A 38 1.28 -18.98 -1.25
CA LYS A 38 2.12 -19.37 -2.40
C LYS A 38 3.59 -19.53 -2.00
N TRP A 39 4.11 -18.63 -1.16
CA TRP A 39 5.48 -18.72 -0.65
C TRP A 39 5.63 -19.95 0.24
N TRP A 40 4.65 -20.23 1.10
CA TRP A 40 4.62 -21.43 1.93
C TRP A 40 4.63 -22.72 1.11
N LYS A 41 3.79 -22.81 0.06
CA LYS A 41 3.77 -23.99 -0.83
C LYS A 41 5.12 -24.24 -1.51
N ASN A 42 5.88 -23.19 -1.76
CA ASN A 42 7.21 -23.26 -2.39
C ASN A 42 8.35 -23.05 -1.39
N ARG A 43 8.11 -23.18 -0.08
CA ARG A 43 9.06 -22.82 0.99
C ARG A 43 10.39 -23.53 0.88
N ASP A 44 10.38 -24.81 0.54
CA ASP A 44 11.60 -25.62 0.42
C ASP A 44 12.50 -25.12 -0.72
N LYS A 45 11.87 -24.64 -1.81
CA LYS A 45 12.57 -23.99 -2.92
C LYS A 45 13.08 -22.62 -2.50
N ILE A 46 12.26 -21.80 -1.83
CA ILE A 46 12.64 -20.44 -1.44
C ILE A 46 13.74 -20.46 -0.37
N LEU A 47 13.72 -21.42 0.56
CA LEU A 47 14.71 -21.57 1.63
C LEU A 47 16.00 -22.24 1.10
N GLY A 48 15.86 -23.24 0.23
CA GLY A 48 16.96 -23.99 -0.37
C GLY A 48 17.62 -23.31 -1.59
N ASP A 49 17.02 -22.26 -2.15
CA ASP A 49 17.67 -21.47 -3.20
C ASP A 49 18.70 -20.53 -2.57
N SER A 50 19.92 -21.05 -2.48
CA SER A 50 21.15 -20.29 -2.39
C SER A 50 21.58 -19.84 -3.79
N GLY A 51 20.74 -19.06 -4.47
CA GLY A 51 21.04 -18.28 -5.69
C GLY A 51 21.71 -19.02 -6.85
N GLY A 52 21.52 -20.34 -7.00
CA GLY A 52 22.52 -21.14 -7.73
C GLY A 52 22.03 -22.27 -8.64
N LYS A 53 20.72 -22.60 -8.73
CA LYS A 53 20.31 -23.80 -9.49
C LYS A 53 19.54 -23.51 -10.78
N LYS A 54 20.10 -24.01 -11.89
CA LYS A 54 19.47 -24.07 -13.21
C LYS A 54 18.19 -24.91 -13.13
N ARG A 55 17.14 -24.39 -13.75
CA ARG A 55 15.77 -24.89 -13.68
C ARG A 55 15.61 -26.23 -14.41
N ILE A 56 14.69 -27.07 -13.91
CA ILE A 56 14.19 -28.28 -14.60
C ILE A 56 13.73 -27.94 -16.02
N SER A 57 14.16 -28.75 -16.99
CA SER A 57 13.75 -28.69 -18.39
C SER A 57 12.22 -28.80 -18.51
N GLY A 58 11.60 -27.96 -19.37
CA GLY A 58 10.17 -28.05 -19.71
C GLY A 58 9.18 -27.11 -18.98
N GLY A 59 9.58 -26.37 -17.94
CA GLY A 59 8.66 -25.60 -17.09
C GLY A 59 8.19 -24.20 -17.57
N GLY A 60 8.02 -23.93 -18.88
CA GLY A 60 7.52 -22.64 -19.40
C GLY A 60 8.48 -21.43 -19.26
N ARG A 61 8.09 -20.19 -19.61
CA ARG A 61 9.04 -19.04 -19.57
C ARG A 61 9.33 -18.56 -18.14
N LYS A 62 10.59 -18.57 -17.71
CA LYS A 62 11.05 -17.98 -16.43
C LYS A 62 10.74 -16.47 -16.45
N PRO A 63 10.23 -15.86 -15.37
CA PRO A 63 10.30 -14.42 -15.20
C PRO A 63 11.72 -13.94 -15.43
N TYR A 64 11.86 -12.94 -16.29
CA TYR A 64 13.14 -12.56 -16.88
C TYR A 64 14.20 -12.17 -15.83
N LEU A 65 13.79 -11.72 -14.62
CA LEU A 65 14.69 -11.22 -13.56
C LEU A 65 14.16 -11.49 -12.14
N GLU A 66 14.11 -12.75 -11.71
CA GLU A 66 13.53 -13.14 -10.40
C GLU A 66 14.19 -12.45 -9.20
N ASP A 67 15.53 -12.41 -9.16
CA ASP A 67 16.28 -11.76 -8.06
C ASP A 67 16.09 -10.25 -8.05
N SER A 68 16.11 -9.62 -9.22
CA SER A 68 15.89 -8.18 -9.34
C SER A 68 14.45 -7.79 -9.01
N GLU A 69 13.47 -8.64 -9.35
CA GLU A 69 12.07 -8.47 -8.95
C GLU A 69 11.87 -8.61 -7.43
N GLU A 70 12.60 -9.51 -6.77
CA GLU A 70 12.56 -9.61 -5.30
C GLU A 70 13.14 -8.37 -4.64
N LYS A 71 14.25 -7.82 -5.16
CA LYS A 71 14.79 -6.53 -4.70
C LYS A 71 13.79 -5.40 -4.89
N LEU A 72 13.14 -5.33 -6.05
CA LEU A 72 12.12 -4.32 -6.34
C LEU A 72 10.93 -4.45 -5.39
N LEU A 73 10.50 -5.67 -5.04
CA LEU A 73 9.42 -5.88 -4.09
C LEU A 73 9.74 -5.29 -2.72
N VAL A 74 10.97 -5.47 -2.23
CA VAL A 74 11.42 -4.88 -0.96
C VAL A 74 11.33 -3.36 -1.02
N VAL A 75 11.82 -2.75 -2.09
CA VAL A 75 11.78 -1.29 -2.30
C VAL A 75 10.34 -0.78 -2.33
N VAL A 76 9.43 -1.47 -3.02
CA VAL A 76 8.00 -1.12 -3.05
C VAL A 76 7.37 -1.12 -1.67
N ILE A 77 7.70 -2.10 -0.83
CA ILE A 77 7.14 -2.22 0.52
C ILE A 77 7.71 -1.17 1.46
N GLN A 78 9.02 -0.91 1.39
CA GLN A 78 9.66 0.15 2.15
C GLN A 78 9.06 1.52 1.81
N GLU A 79 8.82 1.79 0.53
CA GLU A 79 8.22 3.05 0.10
C GLU A 79 6.75 3.17 0.57
N ARG A 80 5.98 2.08 0.53
CA ARG A 80 4.62 2.06 1.11
C ARG A 80 4.62 2.27 2.61
N ALA A 81 5.62 1.75 3.33
CA ALA A 81 5.77 1.93 4.77
C ALA A 81 6.02 3.40 5.16
N LYS A 82 6.64 4.19 4.28
CA LYS A 82 6.80 5.66 4.44
C LYS A 82 5.49 6.44 4.22
N LYS A 83 4.38 5.76 3.89
CA LYS A 83 3.08 6.32 3.49
C LYS A 83 3.10 7.08 2.16
N ASP A 84 4.16 6.92 1.36
CA ASP A 84 4.25 7.50 0.03
C ASP A 84 3.42 6.73 -1.00
N ARG A 85 2.87 7.46 -1.98
CA ARG A 85 1.97 6.88 -2.97
C ARG A 85 2.74 6.10 -4.03
N VAL A 86 2.83 4.78 -3.85
CA VAL A 86 3.41 3.88 -4.86
C VAL A 86 2.43 3.60 -6.01
N THR A 87 2.60 4.33 -7.11
CA THR A 87 1.81 4.17 -8.35
C THR A 87 2.44 3.16 -9.31
N ARG A 88 1.67 2.68 -10.30
CA ARG A 88 2.18 1.79 -11.37
C ARG A 88 3.31 2.44 -12.16
N LYS A 89 3.20 3.75 -12.46
CA LYS A 89 4.26 4.54 -13.12
C LYS A 89 5.53 4.62 -12.26
N TRP A 90 5.39 4.79 -10.95
CA TRP A 90 6.52 4.77 -10.03
C TRP A 90 7.23 3.42 -10.06
N ILE A 91 6.47 2.31 -9.96
CA ILE A 91 7.04 0.95 -10.03
C ILE A 91 7.80 0.75 -11.34
N ALA A 92 7.24 1.19 -12.47
CA ALA A 92 7.90 1.10 -13.78
C ALA A 92 9.23 1.86 -13.80
N LYS A 93 9.24 3.12 -13.34
CA LYS A 93 10.43 3.97 -13.32
C LYS A 93 11.53 3.40 -12.40
N THR A 94 11.15 2.96 -11.20
CA THR A 94 12.07 2.34 -10.25
C THR A 94 12.64 1.03 -10.81
N ALA A 95 11.82 0.19 -11.45
CA ALA A 95 12.28 -1.03 -12.09
C ALA A 95 13.26 -0.78 -13.24
N GLN A 96 12.98 0.21 -14.10
CA GLN A 96 13.90 0.61 -15.16
C GLN A 96 15.25 1.02 -14.59
N HIS A 97 15.26 1.92 -13.60
CA HIS A 97 16.50 2.39 -12.99
C HIS A 97 17.29 1.25 -12.33
N MET A 98 16.60 0.36 -11.60
CA MET A 98 17.25 -0.77 -10.94
C MET A 98 17.81 -1.80 -11.93
N PHE A 99 17.13 -2.03 -13.06
CA PHE A 99 17.49 -3.11 -13.98
C PHE A 99 18.34 -2.62 -15.15
N GLN A 100 18.47 -1.30 -15.36
CA GLN A 100 19.24 -0.71 -16.45
C GLN A 100 20.69 -1.22 -16.52
N ARG A 101 21.31 -1.49 -15.36
CA ARG A 101 22.68 -2.02 -15.29
C ARG A 101 22.78 -3.52 -15.59
N SER A 102 21.71 -4.28 -15.37
CA SER A 102 21.66 -5.73 -15.62
C SER A 102 21.09 -6.08 -17.00
N ASP A 103 20.15 -5.27 -17.50
CA ASP A 103 19.51 -5.43 -18.80
C ASP A 103 19.04 -4.06 -19.32
N SER A 104 19.76 -3.55 -20.31
CA SER A 104 19.42 -2.29 -20.99
C SER A 104 18.18 -2.41 -21.89
N THR A 105 17.76 -3.63 -22.24
CA THR A 105 16.59 -3.87 -23.09
C THR A 105 15.29 -3.98 -22.30
N PHE A 106 15.36 -3.96 -20.97
CA PHE A 106 14.22 -4.08 -20.08
C PHE A 106 13.25 -2.91 -20.22
N LYS A 107 12.17 -3.13 -20.97
CA LYS A 107 11.04 -2.20 -21.08
C LYS A 107 10.05 -2.55 -19.98
N ALA A 108 10.11 -1.84 -18.83
CA ALA A 108 9.15 -1.94 -17.73
C ALA A 108 7.73 -1.52 -18.15
N SER A 109 7.14 -2.31 -19.05
CA SER A 109 5.86 -2.06 -19.70
C SER A 109 4.71 -2.18 -18.71
N GLU A 110 3.57 -1.58 -19.05
CA GLU A 110 2.36 -1.67 -18.23
C GLU A 110 1.94 -3.13 -17.99
N ASN A 111 2.07 -3.99 -19.01
CA ASN A 111 1.81 -5.43 -18.89
C ASN A 111 2.77 -6.11 -17.92
N TRP A 112 4.05 -5.73 -17.94
CA TRP A 112 5.03 -6.26 -16.98
C TRP A 112 4.70 -5.82 -15.56
N VAL A 113 4.38 -4.54 -15.34
CA VAL A 113 3.99 -3.99 -14.02
C VAL A 113 2.73 -4.69 -13.49
N THR A 114 1.72 -4.87 -14.34
CA THR A 114 0.49 -5.61 -14.01
C THR A 114 0.82 -7.02 -13.53
N LYS A 115 1.68 -7.73 -14.28
CA LYS A 115 2.11 -9.09 -13.92
C LYS A 115 2.95 -9.09 -12.64
N PHE A 116 3.81 -8.09 -12.42
CA PHE A 116 4.59 -7.95 -11.19
C PHE A 116 3.69 -7.81 -9.96
N ILE A 117 2.71 -6.90 -10.02
CA ILE A 117 1.75 -6.66 -8.94
C ILE A 117 0.95 -7.94 -8.63
N ARG A 118 0.41 -8.57 -9.66
CA ARG A 118 -0.37 -9.82 -9.52
C ARG A 118 0.46 -10.97 -8.98
N ARG A 119 1.72 -11.13 -9.42
CA ARG A 119 2.60 -12.23 -8.99
C ARG A 119 3.03 -12.12 -7.54
N ASN A 120 3.24 -10.90 -7.07
CA ASN A 120 3.62 -10.60 -5.70
C ASN A 120 2.41 -10.37 -4.78
N GLY A 121 1.19 -10.37 -5.33
CA GLY A 121 -0.05 -10.13 -4.61
C GLY A 121 -0.04 -8.79 -3.87
N LEU A 122 0.54 -7.77 -4.54
CA LEU A 122 0.49 -6.39 -4.10
C LEU A 122 -0.93 -5.89 -4.31
N THR A 123 -1.54 -5.39 -3.25
CA THR A 123 -2.82 -4.69 -3.34
C THR A 123 -2.55 -3.29 -3.87
N LEU A 124 -2.95 -3.01 -5.11
CA LEU A 124 -3.13 -1.63 -5.55
C LEU A 124 -4.43 -1.17 -4.90
N LYS A 125 -4.35 -0.53 -3.73
CA LYS A 125 -5.50 0.24 -3.26
C LYS A 125 -5.82 1.25 -4.36
N ARG A 126 -6.99 1.08 -4.99
CA ARG A 126 -7.53 1.99 -6.00
C ARG A 126 -7.68 3.32 -5.28
N SER A 127 -6.67 4.20 -5.40
CA SER A 127 -6.65 5.58 -4.91
C SER A 127 -7.62 5.83 -3.75
N TYR A 128 -7.14 5.83 -2.50
CA TYR A 128 -7.71 6.87 -1.65
C TYR A 128 -7.33 8.17 -2.36
N VAL A 129 -8.34 8.80 -2.97
CA VAL A 129 -8.32 10.25 -3.13
C VAL A 129 -7.86 10.75 -1.76
N THR A 130 -6.67 11.34 -1.69
CA THR A 130 -6.32 12.19 -0.58
C THR A 130 -7.36 13.29 -0.60
N TYR A 131 -8.48 13.11 0.11
CA TYR A 131 -9.12 14.25 0.72
C TYR A 131 -8.05 14.76 1.69
N GLU A 132 -7.29 15.76 1.25
CA GLU A 132 -6.75 16.73 2.19
C GLU A 132 -7.95 17.18 3.03
N PRO A 133 -8.02 16.87 4.33
CA PRO A 133 -9.09 17.42 5.16
C PRO A 133 -8.98 18.94 5.04
N GLN A 134 -10.00 19.61 4.50
CA GLN A 134 -10.04 21.07 4.35
C GLN A 134 -10.09 21.84 5.69
N GLN A 135 -9.59 21.26 6.78
CA GLN A 135 -9.53 21.91 8.09
C GLN A 135 -8.68 23.19 8.07
N ALA A 136 -7.70 23.31 7.18
CA ALA A 136 -6.87 24.51 7.07
C ALA A 136 -7.54 25.72 6.39
N LYS A 137 -8.71 25.59 5.77
CA LYS A 137 -9.39 26.73 5.09
C LYS A 137 -10.52 27.38 5.87
N LEU A 138 -11.02 26.74 6.93
CA LEU A 138 -12.13 27.26 7.73
C LEU A 138 -11.68 28.21 8.86
N GLU A 139 -10.45 28.09 9.36
CA GLU A 139 -9.99 28.96 10.46
C GLU A 139 -9.63 30.38 10.01
N LEU A 140 -9.31 30.58 8.73
CA LEU A 140 -8.88 31.90 8.23
C LEU A 140 -10.04 32.86 7.89
N GLN A 141 -11.30 32.38 7.91
CA GLN A 141 -12.49 33.21 7.64
C GLN A 141 -13.21 33.67 8.92
N HIS A 142 -12.98 33.03 10.07
CA HIS A 142 -13.74 33.35 11.29
C HIS A 142 -13.22 34.59 12.06
N GLN A 143 -12.08 35.17 11.67
CA GLN A 143 -11.50 36.34 12.34
C GLN A 143 -11.74 37.68 11.62
N ARG A 144 -12.52 37.71 10.52
CA ARG A 144 -12.70 38.92 9.70
C ARG A 144 -14.13 39.46 9.61
N GLY A 145 -15.09 38.92 10.36
CA GLY A 145 -16.52 39.21 10.18
C GLY A 145 -17.28 39.85 11.34
N ALA A 146 -16.62 40.26 12.44
CA ALA A 146 -17.30 40.84 13.60
C ALA A 146 -17.12 42.37 13.68
N SER A 147 -17.66 43.10 12.70
CA SER A 147 -17.87 44.54 12.81
C SER A 147 -19.02 44.98 11.90
N GLY A 148 -20.14 45.42 12.48
CA GLY A 148 -21.20 46.08 11.72
C GLY A 148 -22.60 45.97 12.31
N GLN A 149 -23.01 47.04 13.00
CA GLN A 149 -24.37 47.38 13.44
C GLN A 149 -25.32 47.52 12.21
N THR A 150 -26.66 47.55 12.19
CA THR A 150 -27.68 48.27 13.00
C THR A 150 -29.11 47.86 12.51
N SER A 151 -30.07 47.85 13.44
CA SER A 151 -31.42 48.49 13.40
C SER A 151 -32.64 48.00 12.56
N THR A 152 -33.73 47.73 13.31
CA THR A 152 -35.10 48.34 13.24
C THR A 152 -36.29 47.65 12.52
N THR A 153 -37.45 47.76 13.21
CA THR A 153 -38.85 47.37 12.91
C THR A 153 -39.19 45.89 13.18
N GLY A 154 -40.06 45.47 14.09
CA GLY A 154 -41.07 46.12 14.93
C GLY A 154 -42.46 45.61 14.56
N THR A 155 -43.04 44.66 15.29
CA THR A 155 -44.50 44.57 15.54
C THR A 155 -44.74 43.72 16.79
N LYS A 156 -45.63 44.24 17.64
CA LYS A 156 -45.97 43.82 19.00
C LYS A 156 -46.87 42.58 18.98
N TYR A 157 -46.67 41.66 19.94
CA TYR A 157 -47.78 40.96 20.59
C TYR A 157 -47.49 40.84 22.09
N VAL A 158 -48.40 41.40 22.88
CA VAL A 158 -48.44 41.35 24.34
C VAL A 158 -49.54 40.36 24.72
N LYS A 159 -49.26 39.43 25.63
CA LYS A 159 -50.19 38.84 26.63
C LYS A 159 -49.36 37.88 27.50
N LYS A 160 -48.96 38.35 28.68
CA LYS A 160 -49.58 38.11 30.02
C LYS A 160 -49.55 36.62 30.41
N VAL A 161 -48.65 36.26 31.34
CA VAL A 161 -48.94 35.97 32.78
C VAL A 161 -49.57 34.57 32.88
N ILE A 162 -48.99 33.58 33.58
CA ILE A 162 -49.06 33.37 35.03
C ILE A 162 -47.96 32.37 35.43
N CYS A 163 -47.22 32.68 36.50
CA CYS A 163 -46.49 31.73 37.33
C CYS A 163 -47.09 31.85 38.74
N VAL A 164 -47.55 30.75 39.31
CA VAL A 164 -47.85 30.65 40.75
C VAL A 164 -47.20 29.37 41.25
N LEU A 165 -46.16 29.60 42.06
CA LEU A 165 -45.62 28.83 43.19
C LEU A 165 -45.50 27.30 43.05
#